data_AF-A0A846PBA3-F1
#
_entry.id   AF-A0A846PBA3-F1
#
_cell.length_a   1.000
_cell.length_b   1.000
_cell.length_c   1.000
_cell.angle_alpha   90.00
_cell.angle_beta   90.00
_cell.angle_gamma   90.00
#
_symmetry.space_group_name_H-M   'P 1'
#
loop_
_entity.id
_entity.type
_entity.pdbx_description
1 polymer ?
#
loop_
_entity_poly.entity_id
_entity_poly.type
_entity_poly.pdbx_seq_one_letter_code
_entity_poly.pdbx_strand_id
1 'polypeptide(L)'
;MKTLVKVSMAAVIAFLLISNATATSFGQCPCIVNCPAGDNAVMAPVGGYKTPDLDGNGAVNLVDFAMFAAGFGSPPKPYTFCIDYNCDGLVNLVDFAIFAAHWGHMGPIPGFNQPPVDHYKTYETFGPTITGPIYLRDQFGEEIITFMQMTKFATPVSKNDQAFCDSLAHLTWWEFGYPEPVRQVNVQDQFGFHDLVLGDAIYLLVPALKNPTPADTLPELNHYKCYFAQGETLNVQVRLVDQFDQTTVVVLEPAFFCNPCEKETPDGVKHPIVDPLAHLTVYYVLNTVSYNMEAFVRDQFIEEWIVLYDNLYLCLPTLKNEVIGGPDQ
;
A
#
# COMPACT_ATOMS: atom_id res chain seq x y z
N MET A 1 12.46 18.66 -46.46
CA MET A 1 13.00 18.67 -45.10
C MET A 1 11.83 18.82 -44.14
N LYS A 2 11.51 17.79 -43.36
CA LYS A 2 10.48 17.87 -42.30
C LYS A 2 11.15 18.45 -41.06
N THR A 3 10.72 19.63 -40.63
CA THR A 3 11.16 20.25 -39.39
C THR A 3 10.45 19.54 -38.23
N LEU A 4 11.16 18.67 -37.50
CA LEU A 4 10.69 18.18 -36.20
C LEU A 4 10.65 19.36 -35.23
N VAL A 5 9.46 19.73 -34.78
CA VAL A 5 9.29 20.63 -33.64
C VAL A 5 9.72 19.85 -32.39
N LYS A 6 10.91 20.14 -31.87
CA LYS A 6 11.32 19.72 -30.53
C LYS A 6 10.46 20.49 -29.52
N VAL A 7 9.37 19.89 -29.07
CA VAL A 7 8.69 20.36 -27.86
C VAL A 7 9.53 19.88 -26.68
N SER A 8 10.17 20.82 -25.99
CA SER A 8 10.90 20.55 -24.75
C SER A 8 9.91 20.13 -23.66
N MET A 9 10.20 19.04 -22.95
CA MET A 9 9.44 18.54 -21.80
C MET A 9 9.24 19.63 -20.72
N ALA A 10 10.16 20.60 -20.64
CA ALA A 10 10.03 21.76 -19.76
C ALA A 10 8.91 22.75 -20.17
N ALA A 11 8.56 22.83 -21.46
CA ALA A 11 7.48 23.70 -21.94
C ALA A 11 6.09 23.12 -21.65
N VAL A 12 5.98 21.79 -21.56
CA VAL A 12 4.75 21.10 -21.15
C VAL A 12 4.49 21.30 -19.65
N ILE A 13 5.55 21.24 -18.82
CA ILE A 13 5.49 21.48 -17.37
C ILE A 13 5.03 22.91 -17.04
N ALA A 14 5.43 23.91 -17.83
CA ALA A 14 5.05 25.30 -17.58
C ALA A 14 3.55 25.59 -17.86
N PHE A 15 2.88 24.81 -18.71
CA PHE A 15 1.44 24.95 -18.98
C PHE A 15 0.56 24.18 -17.99
N LEU A 16 1.15 23.24 -17.23
CA LEU A 16 0.49 22.38 -16.24
C LEU A 16 0.20 23.07 -14.88
N LEU A 17 0.61 24.32 -14.68
CA LEU A 17 0.44 25.05 -13.40
C LEU A 17 -0.94 25.74 -13.23
N ILE A 18 -1.91 25.52 -14.12
CA ILE A 18 -3.20 26.26 -14.08
C ILE A 18 -4.43 25.38 -13.74
N SER A 19 -4.34 24.05 -13.69
CA SER A 19 -5.52 23.22 -13.35
C SER A 19 -5.39 22.55 -11.99
N ASN A 20 -6.07 23.12 -10.99
CA ASN A 20 -6.45 22.46 -9.74
C ASN A 20 -7.44 21.31 -10.02
N ALA A 21 -6.99 20.21 -10.62
CA ALA A 21 -7.77 19.00 -10.74
C ALA A 21 -7.41 18.05 -9.59
N THR A 22 -8.09 18.19 -8.45
CA THR A 22 -8.11 17.16 -7.40
C THR A 22 -8.97 16.00 -7.90
N ALA A 23 -8.35 14.94 -8.43
CA ALA A 23 -9.10 13.77 -8.89
C ALA A 23 -9.27 12.76 -7.74
N THR A 24 -10.52 12.49 -7.36
CA THR A 24 -10.89 11.66 -6.20
C THR A 24 -11.75 10.43 -6.56
N SER A 25 -11.72 9.91 -7.79
CA SER A 25 -12.57 8.74 -8.11
C SER A 25 -11.95 7.74 -9.07
N PHE A 26 -11.66 6.55 -8.53
CA PHE A 26 -11.45 5.30 -9.26
C PHE A 26 -12.80 4.59 -9.40
N GLY A 27 -13.17 4.19 -10.60
CA GLY A 27 -14.42 3.49 -10.88
C GLY A 27 -14.34 2.78 -12.22
N GLN A 28 -14.83 1.54 -12.25
CA GLN A 28 -14.88 0.66 -13.42
C GLN A 28 -15.53 1.38 -14.62
N CYS A 29 -15.06 1.14 -15.87
CA CYS A 29 -15.74 1.58 -17.10
C CYS A 29 -16.76 0.49 -17.55
N PRO A 30 -18.01 0.45 -17.06
CA PRO A 30 -19.14 0.12 -17.91
C PRO A 30 -19.67 1.43 -18.50
N CYS A 31 -19.61 1.50 -19.82
CA CYS A 31 -19.89 2.67 -20.63
C CYS A 31 -21.31 3.27 -20.47
N ILE A 32 -21.38 4.57 -20.80
CA ILE A 32 -22.52 5.44 -21.16
C ILE A 32 -23.12 6.29 -20.03
N VAL A 33 -22.57 7.51 -19.83
CA VAL A 33 -23.19 8.88 -19.80
C VAL A 33 -22.13 9.86 -19.25
N ASN A 34 -21.80 11.06 -19.73
CA ASN A 34 -22.41 12.04 -20.64
C ASN A 34 -21.29 12.73 -21.46
N CYS A 35 -21.02 12.30 -22.69
CA CYS A 35 -20.72 13.31 -23.72
C CYS A 35 -22.07 13.57 -24.40
N PRO A 36 -22.52 14.82 -24.56
CA PRO A 36 -23.75 15.12 -25.28
C PRO A 36 -23.58 14.74 -26.75
N ALA A 37 -23.81 13.48 -27.09
CA ALA A 37 -23.98 13.07 -28.46
C ALA A 37 -25.40 13.44 -28.87
N GLY A 38 -25.51 14.32 -29.87
CA GLY A 38 -26.73 14.39 -30.67
C GLY A 38 -27.18 12.98 -31.06
N ASP A 39 -28.40 12.68 -30.64
CA ASP A 39 -29.32 11.60 -30.98
C ASP A 39 -28.85 10.13 -30.89
N ASN A 40 -29.60 9.42 -30.02
CA ASN A 40 -29.85 7.97 -29.93
C ASN A 40 -28.83 7.10 -29.15
N ALA A 41 -28.82 7.25 -27.81
CA ALA A 41 -28.27 6.23 -26.90
C ALA A 41 -29.42 5.46 -26.21
N VAL A 42 -29.43 4.14 -26.38
CA VAL A 42 -30.31 3.20 -25.65
C VAL A 42 -29.85 3.15 -24.18
N MET A 43 -30.82 3.28 -23.27
CA MET A 43 -30.65 3.38 -21.82
C MET A 43 -30.09 2.10 -21.17
N ALA A 44 -29.03 2.21 -20.38
CA ALA A 44 -28.57 1.24 -19.38
C ALA A 44 -28.09 2.01 -18.10
N PRO A 45 -28.06 1.39 -16.91
CA PRO A 45 -28.13 2.12 -15.64
C PRO A 45 -26.81 2.76 -15.19
N VAL A 46 -26.86 4.10 -15.05
CA VAL A 46 -26.24 5.03 -14.07
C VAL A 46 -24.94 4.61 -13.33
N GLY A 47 -23.83 5.34 -13.59
CA GLY A 47 -22.76 5.53 -12.58
C GLY A 47 -21.28 5.69 -12.99
N GLY A 48 -20.90 5.66 -14.28
CA GLY A 48 -19.47 5.59 -14.68
C GLY A 48 -18.74 6.95 -14.77
N TYR A 49 -17.63 7.11 -14.05
CA TYR A 49 -16.64 8.18 -14.26
C TYR A 49 -15.61 7.73 -15.33
N LYS A 50 -15.07 8.65 -16.15
CA LYS A 50 -13.93 8.33 -17.03
C LYS A 50 -12.67 8.21 -16.17
N THR A 51 -11.91 7.13 -16.37
CA THR A 51 -10.71 6.82 -15.59
C THR A 51 -9.50 6.63 -16.51
N PRO A 52 -8.32 7.18 -16.16
CA PRO A 52 -7.06 6.88 -16.82
C PRO A 52 -6.55 5.45 -16.65
N ASP A 53 -7.10 4.70 -15.68
CA ASP A 53 -6.92 3.25 -15.52
C ASP A 53 -7.90 2.54 -16.48
N LEU A 54 -7.41 2.23 -17.68
CA LEU A 54 -8.19 1.80 -18.83
C LEU A 54 -8.39 0.28 -18.88
N ASP A 55 -7.47 -0.50 -18.31
CA ASP A 55 -7.67 -1.94 -18.13
C ASP A 55 -8.36 -2.29 -16.80
N GLY A 56 -8.54 -1.32 -15.92
CA GLY A 56 -9.24 -1.47 -14.64
C GLY A 56 -8.39 -2.21 -13.60
N ASN A 57 -7.07 -2.25 -13.77
CA ASN A 57 -6.15 -2.95 -12.87
C ASN A 57 -5.81 -2.15 -11.60
N GLY A 58 -6.32 -0.92 -11.46
CA GLY A 58 -6.11 -0.03 -10.33
C GLY A 58 -4.84 0.84 -10.42
N ALA A 59 -4.06 0.74 -11.49
CA ALA A 59 -2.85 1.51 -11.73
C ALA A 59 -2.90 2.19 -13.10
N VAL A 60 -2.37 3.40 -13.20
CA VAL A 60 -2.20 4.10 -14.48
C VAL A 60 -0.76 3.95 -14.94
N ASN A 61 -0.52 3.00 -15.85
CA ASN A 61 0.82 2.61 -16.26
C ASN A 61 0.95 2.46 -17.79
N LEU A 62 2.00 1.75 -18.23
CA LEU A 62 2.30 1.57 -19.65
C LEU A 62 1.21 0.79 -20.41
N VAL A 63 0.50 -0.11 -19.73
CA VAL A 63 -0.63 -0.87 -20.29
C VAL A 63 -1.78 0.06 -20.62
N ASP A 64 -2.16 0.94 -19.68
CA ASP A 64 -3.17 1.98 -19.92
C ASP A 64 -2.73 2.94 -21.01
N PHE A 65 -1.46 3.32 -21.03
CA PHE A 65 -0.93 4.16 -22.08
C PHE A 65 -1.02 3.50 -23.46
N ALA A 66 -0.77 2.19 -23.56
CA ALA A 66 -0.93 1.46 -24.79
C ALA A 66 -2.39 1.46 -25.26
N MET A 67 -3.34 1.32 -24.33
CA MET A 67 -4.78 1.40 -24.60
C MET A 67 -5.20 2.81 -25.02
N PHE A 68 -4.69 3.86 -24.37
CA PHE A 68 -4.90 5.25 -24.75
C PHE A 68 -4.33 5.55 -26.14
N ALA A 69 -3.08 5.15 -26.39
CA ALA A 69 -2.37 5.37 -27.63
C ALA A 69 -3.05 4.69 -28.83
N ALA A 70 -3.72 3.56 -28.61
CA ALA A 70 -4.48 2.86 -29.64
C ALA A 70 -5.60 3.72 -30.25
N GLY A 71 -6.12 4.71 -29.52
CA GLY A 71 -7.12 5.64 -30.03
C GLY A 71 -6.63 7.08 -30.24
N PHE A 72 -5.35 7.37 -30.00
CA PHE A 72 -4.79 8.72 -30.15
C PHE A 72 -4.81 9.17 -31.63
N GLY A 73 -5.31 10.38 -31.86
CA GLY A 73 -5.46 10.93 -33.22
C GLY A 73 -6.68 10.40 -33.98
N SER A 74 -7.60 9.69 -33.32
CA SER A 74 -8.84 9.22 -33.95
C SER A 74 -9.76 10.40 -34.33
N PRO A 75 -10.36 10.41 -35.55
CA PRO A 75 -11.36 11.40 -35.99
C PRO A 75 -12.72 11.21 -35.26
N PRO A 76 -13.74 12.07 -35.50
CA PRO A 76 -15.07 11.88 -34.91
C PRO A 76 -15.68 10.54 -35.35
N LYS A 77 -15.70 9.58 -34.41
CA LYS A 77 -16.33 8.25 -34.40
C LYS A 77 -15.86 7.26 -35.50
N PRO A 78 -15.73 5.95 -35.17
CA PRO A 78 -15.95 5.30 -33.88
C PRO A 78 -14.64 5.03 -33.14
N TYR A 79 -14.42 5.69 -32.00
CA TYR A 79 -13.39 5.32 -31.02
C TYR A 79 -14.03 5.02 -29.66
N THR A 80 -13.28 4.37 -28.79
CA THR A 80 -13.71 3.99 -27.44
C THR A 80 -13.94 5.23 -26.58
N PHE A 81 -15.17 5.51 -26.14
CA PHE A 81 -15.51 6.73 -25.39
C PHE A 81 -14.75 6.92 -24.05
N CYS A 82 -14.09 5.88 -23.52
CA CYS A 82 -13.36 5.94 -22.24
C CYS A 82 -12.07 6.80 -22.33
N ILE A 83 -11.52 7.11 -23.53
CA ILE A 83 -10.20 7.79 -23.68
C ILE A 83 -10.23 9.27 -24.15
N ASP A 84 -11.38 9.77 -24.58
CA ASP A 84 -11.62 11.20 -24.85
C ASP A 84 -12.03 11.84 -23.51
N TYR A 85 -11.08 12.29 -22.69
CA TYR A 85 -11.36 12.67 -21.31
C TYR A 85 -12.12 13.99 -21.21
N ASN A 86 -11.91 14.92 -22.15
CA ASN A 86 -12.57 16.22 -22.14
C ASN A 86 -13.92 16.25 -22.89
N CYS A 87 -14.33 15.14 -23.51
CA CYS A 87 -15.58 14.99 -24.28
C CYS A 87 -15.66 15.90 -25.52
N ASP A 88 -14.54 16.30 -26.12
CA ASP A 88 -14.54 17.24 -27.26
C ASP A 88 -14.75 16.56 -28.63
N GLY A 89 -14.79 15.22 -28.66
CA GLY A 89 -14.99 14.46 -29.88
C GLY A 89 -13.70 14.11 -30.64
N LEU A 90 -12.53 14.46 -30.08
CA LEU A 90 -11.21 14.13 -30.59
C LEU A 90 -10.38 13.54 -29.45
N VAL A 91 -9.57 12.52 -29.74
CA VAL A 91 -8.54 12.06 -28.79
C VAL A 91 -7.22 12.72 -29.18
N ASN A 92 -6.83 13.76 -28.45
CA ASN A 92 -5.70 14.60 -28.81
C ASN A 92 -4.77 14.91 -27.62
N LEU A 93 -3.89 15.90 -27.78
CA LEU A 93 -2.90 16.27 -26.77
C LEU A 93 -3.55 16.71 -25.44
N VAL A 94 -4.76 17.24 -25.47
CA VAL A 94 -5.51 17.64 -24.27
C VAL A 94 -5.90 16.41 -23.46
N ASP A 95 -6.41 15.36 -24.10
CA ASP A 95 -6.71 14.08 -23.44
C ASP A 95 -5.46 13.40 -22.91
N PHE A 96 -4.36 13.48 -23.68
CA PHE A 96 -3.08 12.98 -23.20
C PHE A 96 -2.57 13.75 -21.98
N ALA A 97 -2.77 15.07 -21.93
CA ALA A 97 -2.38 15.86 -20.76
C ALA A 97 -3.19 15.46 -19.51
N ILE A 98 -4.49 15.16 -19.68
CA ILE A 98 -5.34 14.65 -18.60
C ILE A 98 -4.86 13.26 -18.17
N PHE A 99 -4.62 12.35 -19.11
CA PHE A 99 -4.07 11.02 -18.82
C PHE A 99 -2.72 11.10 -18.07
N ALA A 100 -1.79 11.91 -18.58
CA ALA A 100 -0.44 12.05 -18.05
C ALA A 100 -0.42 12.68 -16.65
N ALA A 101 -1.40 13.53 -16.32
CA ALA A 101 -1.56 14.06 -14.96
C ALA A 101 -1.86 12.95 -13.93
N HIS A 102 -2.29 11.77 -14.39
CA HIS A 102 -2.55 10.59 -13.56
C HIS A 102 -1.51 9.48 -13.75
N TRP A 103 -0.40 9.73 -14.45
CA TRP A 103 0.64 8.72 -14.67
C TRP A 103 1.23 8.23 -13.33
N GLY A 104 1.28 6.90 -13.15
CA GLY A 104 1.76 6.28 -11.91
C GLY A 104 0.80 6.42 -10.75
N HIS A 105 -0.40 6.98 -10.95
CA HIS A 105 -1.43 7.01 -9.94
C HIS A 105 -1.97 5.59 -9.73
N MET A 106 -2.07 5.17 -8.47
CA MET A 106 -2.61 3.87 -8.09
C MET A 106 -3.75 4.07 -7.11
N GLY A 107 -4.91 3.59 -7.50
CA GLY A 107 -6.13 3.62 -6.72
C GLY A 107 -6.43 2.29 -6.06
N PRO A 108 -7.49 2.25 -5.23
CA PRO A 108 -8.06 0.98 -4.85
C PRO A 108 -8.49 0.23 -6.13
N ILE A 109 -7.90 -0.94 -6.36
CA ILE A 109 -8.29 -1.86 -7.43
C ILE A 109 -9.80 -2.10 -7.30
N PRO A 110 -10.63 -1.87 -8.33
CA PRO A 110 -12.07 -2.05 -8.19
C PRO A 110 -12.44 -3.49 -7.81
N GLY A 111 -12.98 -3.68 -6.60
CA GLY A 111 -13.29 -4.99 -6.03
C GLY A 111 -12.25 -5.51 -5.02
N PHE A 112 -11.10 -4.85 -4.86
CA PHE A 112 -10.19 -5.08 -3.74
C PHE A 112 -10.75 -4.42 -2.48
N ASN A 113 -11.32 -5.23 -1.59
CA ASN A 113 -11.66 -4.78 -0.26
C ASN A 113 -10.41 -4.90 0.62
N GLN A 114 -9.65 -3.80 0.72
CA GLN A 114 -8.48 -3.73 1.58
C GLN A 114 -8.88 -4.14 3.00
N PRO A 115 -8.06 -4.93 3.72
CA PRO A 115 -8.33 -5.17 5.14
C PRO A 115 -8.43 -3.84 5.90
N PRO A 116 -9.30 -3.74 6.93
CA PRO A 116 -9.53 -2.52 7.70
C PRO A 116 -8.38 -2.23 8.68
N VAL A 117 -7.16 -2.12 8.16
CA VAL A 117 -5.92 -1.84 8.86
C VAL A 117 -5.21 -0.69 8.14
N ASP A 118 -4.47 0.12 8.89
CA ASP A 118 -3.70 1.22 8.34
C ASP A 118 -2.51 0.76 7.50
N HIS A 119 -2.07 1.65 6.62
CA HIS A 119 -0.69 1.65 6.14
C HIS A 119 0.23 2.05 7.30
N TYR A 120 1.43 1.46 7.35
CA TYR A 120 2.41 1.87 8.35
C TYR A 120 3.72 2.33 7.75
N LYS A 121 4.28 3.38 8.34
CA LYS A 121 5.62 3.89 8.07
C LYS A 121 6.53 3.52 9.23
N THR A 122 7.69 2.91 8.98
CA THR A 122 8.56 2.38 10.06
C THR A 122 9.74 3.28 10.39
N TYR A 123 10.11 3.35 11.66
CA TYR A 123 11.29 4.06 12.15
C TYR A 123 12.18 3.07 12.86
N GLU A 124 13.47 3.08 12.53
CA GLU A 124 14.43 2.26 13.27
C GLU A 124 14.62 2.79 14.68
N THR A 125 14.80 1.89 15.64
CA THR A 125 15.07 2.21 17.03
C THR A 125 15.92 1.12 17.67
N PHE A 126 16.53 1.45 18.80
CA PHE A 126 17.28 0.49 19.61
C PHE A 126 16.57 0.38 20.95
N GLY A 127 15.52 -0.46 20.97
CA GLY A 127 14.72 -0.70 22.16
C GLY A 127 15.29 -1.83 23.03
N PRO A 128 14.59 -2.17 24.13
CA PRO A 128 15.04 -3.20 25.05
C PRO A 128 14.92 -4.60 24.45
N THR A 129 15.45 -5.55 25.22
CA THR A 129 15.32 -6.97 24.97
C THR A 129 14.31 -7.57 25.95
N ILE A 130 13.47 -8.47 25.45
CA ILE A 130 12.57 -9.29 26.26
C ILE A 130 13.02 -10.74 26.19
N THR A 131 12.89 -11.44 27.31
CA THR A 131 13.19 -12.87 27.43
C THR A 131 12.00 -13.60 28.04
N GLY A 132 11.91 -14.89 27.76
CA GLY A 132 10.86 -15.78 28.26
C GLY A 132 10.20 -16.53 27.11
N PRO A 133 9.44 -17.61 27.38
CA PRO A 133 8.71 -18.27 26.32
C PRO A 133 7.50 -17.42 25.91
N ILE A 134 7.56 -16.83 24.72
CA ILE A 134 6.41 -16.24 24.05
C ILE A 134 5.95 -17.24 23.00
N TYR A 135 4.74 -17.75 23.17
CA TYR A 135 4.16 -18.71 22.24
C TYR A 135 3.48 -17.94 21.12
N LEU A 136 3.86 -18.23 19.89
CA LEU A 136 3.27 -17.66 18.69
C LEU A 136 2.61 -18.77 17.89
N ARG A 137 1.47 -18.45 17.28
CA ARG A 137 0.81 -19.32 16.32
C ARG A 137 0.20 -18.49 15.21
N ASP A 138 0.47 -18.86 13.98
CA ASP A 138 -0.25 -18.33 12.82
C ASP A 138 -0.74 -19.47 11.91
N GLN A 139 -1.11 -19.15 10.68
CA GLN A 139 -1.57 -20.15 9.72
C GLN A 139 -0.47 -21.09 9.19
N PHE A 140 0.81 -20.83 9.47
CA PHE A 140 1.94 -21.63 8.99
C PHE A 140 2.56 -22.51 10.06
N GLY A 141 2.42 -22.17 11.34
CA GLY A 141 3.06 -22.92 12.41
C GLY A 141 2.82 -22.39 13.82
N GLU A 142 3.42 -23.09 14.77
CA GLU A 142 3.50 -22.73 16.18
C GLU A 142 4.99 -22.68 16.59
N GLU A 143 5.40 -21.63 17.31
CA GLU A 143 6.77 -21.47 17.78
C GLU A 143 6.83 -20.91 19.20
N ILE A 144 7.95 -21.17 19.87
CA ILE A 144 8.27 -20.61 21.18
C ILE A 144 9.47 -19.69 21.01
N ILE A 145 9.24 -18.41 21.13
CA ILE A 145 10.28 -17.38 21.10
C ILE A 145 10.82 -17.23 22.50
N THR A 146 12.14 -17.37 22.69
CA THR A 146 12.79 -17.24 24.01
C THR A 146 13.45 -15.90 24.25
N PHE A 147 13.71 -15.16 23.17
CA PHE A 147 14.43 -13.89 23.14
C PHE A 147 13.91 -13.05 21.98
N MET A 148 13.72 -11.75 22.21
CA MET A 148 13.45 -10.80 21.15
C MET A 148 13.94 -9.39 21.51
N GLN A 149 14.24 -8.57 20.52
CA GLN A 149 14.68 -7.18 20.68
C GLN A 149 13.78 -6.23 19.90
N MET A 150 13.38 -5.13 20.52
CA MET A 150 12.65 -4.09 19.80
C MET A 150 13.60 -3.31 18.88
N THR A 151 13.35 -3.36 17.56
CA THR A 151 14.22 -2.70 16.58
C THR A 151 13.50 -1.68 15.69
N LYS A 152 12.16 -1.66 15.69
CA LYS A 152 11.38 -0.66 14.91
C LYS A 152 10.10 -0.22 15.63
N PHE A 153 9.66 0.97 15.25
CA PHE A 153 8.36 1.55 15.62
C PHE A 153 7.62 1.97 14.36
N ALA A 154 6.38 1.53 14.20
CA ALA A 154 5.55 1.81 13.03
C ALA A 154 4.43 2.79 13.38
N THR A 155 4.32 3.85 12.59
CA THR A 155 3.27 4.85 12.67
C THR A 155 2.23 4.61 11.60
N PRO A 156 0.93 4.84 11.89
CA PRO A 156 -0.06 4.87 10.84
C PRO A 156 0.27 6.02 9.89
N VAL A 157 0.23 5.76 8.57
CA VAL A 157 0.66 6.71 7.54
C VAL A 157 -0.41 6.89 6.47
N SER A 158 -0.70 8.13 6.11
CA SER A 158 -1.51 8.43 4.93
C SER A 158 -0.64 8.29 3.68
N LYS A 159 -1.02 7.36 2.81
CA LYS A 159 -0.35 7.13 1.53
C LYS A 159 -1.19 7.73 0.41
N ASN A 160 -0.66 8.70 -0.33
CA ASN A 160 -1.36 9.42 -1.39
C ASN A 160 -2.73 9.97 -0.92
N ASP A 161 -2.75 10.60 0.27
CA ASP A 161 -3.95 11.21 0.87
C ASP A 161 -5.07 10.21 1.23
N GLN A 162 -4.76 8.91 1.31
CA GLN A 162 -5.68 7.91 1.86
C GLN A 162 -5.97 8.20 3.33
N ALA A 163 -7.22 8.00 3.74
CA ALA A 163 -7.65 8.17 5.13
C ALA A 163 -7.09 7.05 6.01
N PHE A 164 -6.83 7.39 7.27
CA PHE A 164 -6.50 6.41 8.30
C PHE A 164 -7.72 5.56 8.64
N CYS A 165 -7.49 4.27 8.94
CA CYS A 165 -8.44 3.41 9.64
C CYS A 165 -8.50 3.81 11.12
N ASP A 166 -7.34 3.89 11.79
CA ASP A 166 -7.16 4.37 13.15
C ASP A 166 -5.84 5.15 13.27
N SER A 167 -5.91 6.47 13.43
CA SER A 167 -4.71 7.31 13.55
C SER A 167 -3.93 7.13 14.86
N LEU A 168 -4.47 6.40 15.83
CA LEU A 168 -3.80 6.08 17.10
C LEU A 168 -3.19 4.67 17.10
N ALA A 169 -3.51 3.84 16.12
CA ALA A 169 -3.00 2.49 15.96
C ALA A 169 -1.52 2.50 15.56
N HIS A 170 -0.61 2.17 16.48
CA HIS A 170 0.82 1.99 16.19
C HIS A 170 1.24 0.52 16.33
N LEU A 171 2.42 0.17 15.83
CA LEU A 171 3.02 -1.15 16.00
C LEU A 171 4.46 -1.03 16.50
N THR A 172 4.86 -1.84 17.48
CA THR A 172 6.27 -2.09 17.81
C THR A 172 6.74 -3.38 17.17
N TRP A 173 8.01 -3.41 16.73
CA TRP A 173 8.59 -4.55 16.02
C TRP A 173 9.66 -5.21 16.86
N TRP A 174 9.44 -6.48 17.16
CA TRP A 174 10.29 -7.30 18.01
C TRP A 174 10.98 -8.37 17.17
N GLU A 175 12.28 -8.21 16.97
CA GLU A 175 13.13 -9.13 16.23
C GLU A 175 13.45 -10.36 17.06
N PHE A 176 13.21 -11.56 16.53
CA PHE A 176 13.56 -12.81 17.20
C PHE A 176 14.39 -13.76 16.33
N GLY A 177 14.13 -13.82 15.02
CA GLY A 177 14.80 -14.73 14.09
C GLY A 177 14.53 -16.21 14.39
N TYR A 178 13.72 -16.86 13.55
CA TYR A 178 13.40 -18.28 13.66
C TYR A 178 13.42 -18.94 12.27
N PRO A 179 14.22 -20.01 12.06
CA PRO A 179 14.27 -20.69 10.79
C PRO A 179 12.93 -21.29 10.39
N GLU A 180 12.52 -21.08 9.14
CA GLU A 180 11.25 -21.57 8.59
C GLU A 180 11.46 -22.23 7.23
N PRO A 181 10.66 -23.23 6.84
CA PRO A 181 10.71 -23.75 5.49
C PRO A 181 10.29 -22.67 4.48
N VAL A 182 10.93 -22.70 3.32
CA VAL A 182 10.58 -21.82 2.20
C VAL A 182 9.16 -22.10 1.74
N ARG A 183 8.36 -21.05 1.56
CA ARG A 183 6.97 -21.14 1.10
C ARG A 183 6.74 -20.16 -0.05
N GLN A 184 5.76 -20.46 -0.90
CA GLN A 184 5.28 -19.51 -1.90
C GLN A 184 3.86 -19.09 -1.54
N VAL A 185 3.57 -17.80 -1.65
CA VAL A 185 2.23 -17.25 -1.45
C VAL A 185 1.89 -16.28 -2.58
N ASN A 186 0.62 -16.29 -2.99
CA ASN A 186 0.08 -15.24 -3.84
C ASN A 186 -0.64 -14.24 -2.93
N VAL A 187 -0.34 -12.96 -3.10
CA VAL A 187 -0.94 -11.89 -2.33
C VAL A 187 -1.48 -10.83 -3.26
N GLN A 188 -2.42 -10.05 -2.74
CA GLN A 188 -2.94 -8.88 -3.42
C GLN A 188 -2.89 -7.70 -2.46
N ASP A 189 -2.24 -6.65 -2.89
CA ASP A 189 -2.32 -5.34 -2.25
C ASP A 189 -2.76 -4.29 -3.27
N GLN A 190 -2.79 -3.04 -2.83
CA GLN A 190 -3.13 -1.87 -3.65
C GLN A 190 -2.24 -1.64 -4.89
N PHE A 191 -1.11 -2.35 -5.02
CA PHE A 191 -0.23 -2.28 -6.18
C PHE A 191 -0.46 -3.44 -7.16
N GLY A 192 -1.33 -4.39 -6.82
CA GLY A 192 -1.68 -5.51 -7.68
C GLY A 192 -1.50 -6.87 -7.00
N PHE A 193 -1.40 -7.90 -7.84
CA PHE A 193 -1.08 -9.25 -7.42
C PHE A 193 0.42 -9.46 -7.39
N HIS A 194 0.91 -10.13 -6.35
CA HIS A 194 2.32 -10.44 -6.17
C HIS A 194 2.50 -11.90 -5.77
N ASP A 195 3.50 -12.55 -6.35
CA ASP A 195 3.98 -13.85 -5.89
C ASP A 195 5.19 -13.63 -4.97
N LEU A 196 5.08 -14.07 -3.73
CA LEU A 196 6.14 -13.93 -2.73
C LEU A 196 6.75 -15.29 -2.39
N VAL A 197 8.08 -15.32 -2.29
CA VAL A 197 8.83 -16.43 -1.71
C VAL A 197 9.18 -16.07 -0.27
N LEU A 198 8.59 -16.80 0.68
CA LEU A 198 8.79 -16.60 2.12
C LEU A 198 9.94 -17.45 2.64
N GLY A 199 10.68 -16.91 3.61
CA GLY A 199 11.74 -17.60 4.36
C GLY A 199 11.50 -17.55 5.87
N ASP A 200 12.58 -17.34 6.61
CA ASP A 200 12.61 -17.29 8.08
C ASP A 200 11.59 -16.30 8.67
N ALA A 201 11.05 -16.62 9.84
CA ALA A 201 10.26 -15.70 10.63
C ALA A 201 11.19 -14.75 11.40
N ILE A 202 11.04 -13.45 11.20
CA ILE A 202 11.99 -12.44 11.70
C ILE A 202 11.39 -11.59 12.81
N TYR A 203 10.14 -11.15 12.66
CA TYR A 203 9.53 -10.16 13.55
C TYR A 203 8.20 -10.62 14.15
N LEU A 204 7.98 -10.21 15.39
CA LEU A 204 6.67 -10.11 16.03
C LEU A 204 6.28 -8.62 16.05
N LEU A 205 5.14 -8.27 15.45
CA LEU A 205 4.57 -6.92 15.52
C LEU A 205 3.44 -6.95 16.53
N VAL A 206 3.40 -5.95 17.41
CA VAL A 206 2.39 -5.89 18.46
C VAL A 206 1.73 -4.51 18.53
N PRO A 207 0.44 -4.43 18.89
CA PRO A 207 -0.27 -3.16 18.99
C PRO A 207 0.37 -2.24 20.04
N ALA A 208 0.51 -0.96 19.69
CA ALA A 208 1.18 0.03 20.51
C ALA A 208 0.47 1.39 20.44
N LEU A 209 0.84 2.27 21.37
CA LEU A 209 0.43 3.66 21.44
C LEU A 209 1.65 4.57 21.48
N LYS A 210 1.49 5.78 20.97
CA LYS A 210 2.44 6.88 21.16
C LYS A 210 1.86 7.93 22.09
N ASN A 211 2.68 8.37 23.04
CA ASN A 211 2.37 9.35 24.07
C ASN A 211 1.03 9.08 24.80
N PRO A 212 0.79 7.83 25.24
CA PRO A 212 -0.48 7.50 25.89
C PRO A 212 -0.62 8.17 27.25
N THR A 213 -1.87 8.37 27.64
CA THR A 213 -2.27 8.64 29.01
C THR A 213 -2.51 7.32 29.77
N PRO A 214 -2.54 7.35 31.12
CA PRO A 214 -2.87 6.17 31.90
C PRO A 214 -4.26 5.58 31.63
N ALA A 215 -5.18 6.36 31.05
CA ALA A 215 -6.54 5.91 30.73
C ALA A 215 -6.64 5.25 29.36
N ASP A 216 -5.64 5.44 28.48
CA ASP A 216 -5.68 4.89 27.14
C ASP A 216 -5.51 3.36 27.20
N THR A 217 -6.17 2.66 26.30
CA THR A 217 -6.06 1.21 26.12
C THR A 217 -5.36 0.91 24.81
N LEU A 218 -4.60 -0.18 24.75
CA LEU A 218 -3.95 -0.59 23.50
C LEU A 218 -5.02 -0.82 22.40
N PRO A 219 -4.70 -0.48 21.14
CA PRO A 219 -5.64 -0.63 20.04
C PRO A 219 -5.95 -2.11 19.78
N GLU A 220 -7.19 -2.40 19.44
CA GLU A 220 -7.65 -3.76 19.10
C GLU A 220 -7.22 -4.11 17.67
N LEU A 221 -5.96 -4.52 17.53
CA LEU A 221 -5.35 -4.93 16.26
C LEU A 221 -4.77 -6.32 16.39
N ASN A 222 -4.56 -6.97 15.25
CA ASN A 222 -3.76 -8.17 15.19
C ASN A 222 -2.34 -7.93 15.74
N HIS A 223 -1.84 -8.96 16.43
CA HIS A 223 -0.41 -9.24 16.48
C HIS A 223 -0.02 -9.89 15.15
N TYR A 224 1.21 -9.65 14.69
CA TYR A 224 1.68 -10.26 13.45
C TYR A 224 2.97 -11.03 13.63
N LYS A 225 3.04 -12.21 13.02
CA LYS A 225 4.29 -12.93 12.77
C LYS A 225 4.74 -12.63 11.34
N CYS A 226 5.90 -12.00 11.19
CA CYS A 226 6.42 -11.58 9.89
C CYS A 226 7.58 -12.46 9.43
N TYR A 227 7.46 -12.90 8.19
CA TYR A 227 8.43 -13.72 7.49
C TYR A 227 9.20 -12.86 6.52
N PHE A 228 10.49 -13.14 6.37
CA PHE A 228 11.25 -12.61 5.25
C PHE A 228 10.55 -12.97 3.95
N ALA A 229 10.42 -11.99 3.04
CA ALA A 229 9.73 -12.16 1.77
C ALA A 229 10.59 -11.63 0.63
N GLN A 230 10.62 -12.37 -0.48
CA GLN A 230 11.19 -11.94 -1.75
C GLN A 230 10.08 -11.84 -2.79
N GLY A 231 10.15 -10.82 -3.64
CA GLY A 231 9.21 -10.60 -4.74
C GLY A 231 9.76 -9.58 -5.73
N GLU A 232 8.92 -9.13 -6.66
CA GLU A 232 9.31 -8.16 -7.68
C GLU A 232 9.48 -6.74 -7.10
N THR A 233 10.46 -5.98 -7.62
CA THR A 233 10.65 -4.57 -7.26
C THR A 233 9.61 -3.70 -7.98
N LEU A 234 8.85 -2.91 -7.23
CA LEU A 234 7.78 -2.08 -7.78
C LEU A 234 8.26 -0.78 -8.44
N ASN A 235 9.28 -0.13 -7.88
CA ASN A 235 9.80 1.17 -8.31
C ASN A 235 8.72 2.27 -8.39
N VAL A 236 7.79 2.29 -7.43
CA VAL A 236 6.67 3.25 -7.46
C VAL A 236 6.88 4.39 -6.46
N GLN A 237 6.71 5.62 -6.93
CA GLN A 237 6.76 6.79 -6.07
C GLN A 237 5.42 7.01 -5.34
N VAL A 238 5.48 7.22 -4.03
CA VAL A 238 4.29 7.53 -3.21
C VAL A 238 4.56 8.70 -2.27
N ARG A 239 3.53 9.48 -1.97
CA ARG A 239 3.55 10.51 -0.93
C ARG A 239 3.07 9.90 0.37
N LEU A 240 3.85 10.09 1.43
CA LEU A 240 3.58 9.61 2.78
C LEU A 240 3.43 10.79 3.72
N VAL A 241 2.39 10.78 4.54
CA VAL A 241 2.16 11.75 5.62
C VAL A 241 1.84 11.00 6.89
N ASP A 242 2.66 11.16 7.91
CA ASP A 242 2.35 10.69 9.25
C ASP A 242 2.42 11.85 10.25
N GLN A 243 2.33 11.51 11.53
CA GLN A 243 2.40 12.46 12.64
C GLN A 243 3.75 13.14 12.86
N PHE A 244 4.79 12.76 12.11
CA PHE A 244 6.14 13.30 12.24
C PHE A 244 6.54 14.14 11.05
N ASP A 245 6.21 13.70 9.83
CA ASP A 245 6.56 14.44 8.62
C ASP A 245 5.66 14.14 7.41
N GLN A 246 5.97 14.84 6.33
CA GLN A 246 5.46 14.57 4.99
C GLN A 246 6.66 14.35 4.06
N THR A 247 6.71 13.21 3.40
CA THR A 247 7.81 12.84 2.50
C THR A 247 7.30 12.14 1.24
N THR A 248 8.14 12.07 0.21
CA THR A 248 7.89 11.28 -1.01
C THR A 248 8.99 10.24 -1.12
N VAL A 249 8.61 8.97 -1.22
CA VAL A 249 9.54 7.83 -1.25
C VAL A 249 9.32 7.01 -2.50
N VAL A 250 10.32 6.20 -2.87
CA VAL A 250 10.18 5.16 -3.89
C VAL A 250 10.05 3.80 -3.20
N VAL A 251 8.93 3.13 -3.42
CA VAL A 251 8.66 1.77 -2.98
C VAL A 251 9.37 0.79 -3.89
N LEU A 252 10.12 -0.14 -3.29
CA LEU A 252 10.95 -1.11 -3.99
C LEU A 252 10.35 -2.52 -3.89
N GLU A 253 11.18 -3.53 -3.63
CA GLU A 253 10.78 -4.92 -3.43
C GLU A 253 10.19 -5.18 -2.02
N PRO A 254 9.38 -6.24 -1.87
CA PRO A 254 8.97 -6.78 -0.58
C PRO A 254 10.18 -7.15 0.28
N ALA A 255 10.09 -6.88 1.57
CA ALA A 255 11.02 -7.28 2.60
C ALA A 255 10.42 -8.34 3.52
N PHE A 256 9.14 -8.17 3.87
CA PHE A 256 8.43 -9.08 4.77
C PHE A 256 6.98 -9.29 4.37
N PHE A 257 6.45 -10.44 4.74
CA PHE A 257 5.02 -10.72 4.74
C PHE A 257 4.58 -11.11 6.15
N CYS A 258 3.54 -10.45 6.65
CA CYS A 258 3.11 -10.51 8.03
C CYS A 258 1.72 -11.14 8.14
N ASN A 259 1.66 -12.30 8.78
CA ASN A 259 0.42 -13.00 9.09
C ASN A 259 -0.12 -12.53 10.44
N PRO A 260 -1.44 -12.35 10.58
CA PRO A 260 -2.09 -12.33 11.89
C PRO A 260 -1.68 -13.56 12.70
N CYS A 261 -1.29 -13.37 13.95
CA CYS A 261 -0.90 -14.44 14.83
C CYS A 261 -1.60 -14.35 16.19
N GLU A 262 -1.83 -15.51 16.79
CA GLU A 262 -2.10 -15.63 18.21
C GLU A 262 -0.78 -15.51 18.98
N LYS A 263 -0.84 -14.87 20.14
CA LYS A 263 0.30 -14.76 21.05
C LYS A 263 -0.14 -15.10 22.46
N GLU A 264 0.62 -15.96 23.13
CA GLU A 264 0.47 -16.26 24.55
C GLU A 264 1.76 -15.92 25.30
N THR A 265 1.64 -15.12 26.35
CA THR A 265 2.75 -14.70 27.21
C THR A 265 3.02 -15.74 28.32
N PRO A 266 4.20 -15.71 28.98
CA PRO A 266 4.55 -16.71 30.00
C PRO A 266 3.57 -16.82 31.19
N ASP A 267 2.83 -15.75 31.48
CA ASP A 267 1.78 -15.68 32.51
C ASP A 267 0.41 -16.22 32.05
N GLY A 268 0.34 -16.73 30.82
CA GLY A 268 -0.84 -17.37 30.23
C GLY A 268 -1.85 -16.39 29.61
N VAL A 269 -1.49 -15.11 29.47
CA VAL A 269 -2.35 -14.13 28.80
C VAL A 269 -2.33 -14.40 27.29
N LYS A 270 -3.50 -14.71 26.74
CA LYS A 270 -3.70 -14.99 25.32
C LYS A 270 -4.20 -13.76 24.58
N HIS A 271 -3.65 -13.56 23.40
CA HIS A 271 -4.06 -12.55 22.45
C HIS A 271 -4.47 -13.27 21.16
N PRO A 272 -5.79 -13.42 20.91
CA PRO A 272 -6.28 -14.10 19.72
C PRO A 272 -6.12 -13.21 18.48
N ILE A 273 -6.22 -13.83 17.30
CA ILE A 273 -6.33 -13.11 16.03
C ILE A 273 -7.63 -12.29 16.02
N VAL A 274 -7.52 -10.99 15.76
CA VAL A 274 -8.64 -10.02 15.69
C VAL A 274 -9.32 -10.10 14.33
N ASP A 275 -8.53 -10.03 13.25
CA ASP A 275 -9.01 -10.16 11.87
C ASP A 275 -8.10 -11.11 11.07
N PRO A 276 -8.54 -12.35 10.76
CA PRO A 276 -7.71 -13.32 10.06
C PRO A 276 -7.41 -12.95 8.60
N LEU A 277 -8.10 -11.95 8.02
CA LEU A 277 -7.86 -11.51 6.64
C LEU A 277 -6.87 -10.35 6.56
N ALA A 278 -6.64 -9.65 7.65
CA ALA A 278 -5.79 -8.47 7.68
C ALA A 278 -4.31 -8.84 7.73
N HIS A 279 -3.69 -9.11 6.59
CA HIS A 279 -2.24 -9.33 6.47
C HIS A 279 -1.53 -8.01 6.13
N LEU A 280 -0.21 -7.97 6.31
CA LEU A 280 0.63 -6.87 5.82
C LEU A 280 1.72 -7.37 4.88
N THR A 281 1.93 -6.69 3.76
CA THR A 281 3.16 -6.79 2.97
C THR A 281 4.01 -5.57 3.27
N VAL A 282 5.27 -5.80 3.58
CA VAL A 282 6.22 -4.77 3.97
C VAL A 282 7.21 -4.60 2.84
N TYR A 283 7.36 -3.37 2.34
CA TYR A 283 8.25 -3.04 1.24
C TYR A 283 9.42 -2.19 1.71
N TYR A 284 10.59 -2.40 1.12
CA TYR A 284 11.68 -1.43 1.21
C TYR A 284 11.26 -0.09 0.58
N VAL A 285 11.73 1.00 1.19
CA VAL A 285 11.56 2.34 0.63
C VAL A 285 12.88 3.07 0.55
N LEU A 286 13.10 3.81 -0.55
CA LEU A 286 14.18 4.78 -0.63
C LEU A 286 13.68 6.13 -0.14
N ASN A 287 14.25 6.58 0.98
CA ASN A 287 14.07 7.90 1.55
C ASN A 287 15.42 8.58 1.72
N THR A 288 15.50 9.87 1.43
CA THR A 288 16.73 10.69 1.60
C THR A 288 16.70 11.53 2.87
N VAL A 289 15.66 11.40 3.67
CA VAL A 289 15.50 12.12 4.93
C VAL A 289 16.04 11.27 6.08
N SER A 290 16.93 11.85 6.87
CA SER A 290 17.38 11.25 8.13
C SER A 290 16.56 11.76 9.31
N TYR A 291 16.32 10.89 10.29
CA TYR A 291 15.55 11.20 11.49
C TYR A 291 16.40 11.01 12.75
N ASN A 292 16.11 11.84 13.76
CA ASN A 292 16.61 11.69 15.12
C ASN A 292 15.62 12.38 16.06
N MET A 293 14.60 11.64 16.47
CA MET A 293 13.46 12.17 17.22
C MET A 293 13.09 11.23 18.36
N GLU A 294 12.51 11.75 19.42
CA GLU A 294 12.06 10.95 20.56
C GLU A 294 10.54 10.74 20.52
N ALA A 295 10.09 9.57 20.97
CA ALA A 295 8.69 9.24 21.17
C ALA A 295 8.52 8.47 22.47
N PHE A 296 7.51 8.80 23.27
CA PHE A 296 7.10 7.95 24.38
C PHE A 296 6.16 6.88 23.83
N VAL A 297 6.49 5.61 24.03
CA VAL A 297 5.77 4.47 23.44
C VAL A 297 5.32 3.53 24.54
N ARG A 298 4.10 3.01 24.40
CA ARG A 298 3.59 1.91 25.21
C ARG A 298 3.09 0.80 24.33
N ASP A 299 3.57 -0.40 24.58
CA ASP A 299 2.94 -1.64 24.12
C ASP A 299 2.69 -2.55 25.33
N GLN A 300 2.44 -3.82 25.07
CA GLN A 300 2.21 -4.82 26.13
C GLN A 300 3.47 -5.26 26.91
N PHE A 301 4.66 -4.87 26.46
CA PHE A 301 5.95 -5.23 27.06
C PHE A 301 6.65 -4.02 27.68
N ILE A 302 6.47 -2.82 27.11
CA ILE A 302 7.20 -1.61 27.48
C ILE A 302 6.28 -0.40 27.64
N GLU A 303 6.74 0.57 28.42
CA GLU A 303 6.20 1.94 28.52
C GLU A 303 7.37 2.90 28.77
N GLU A 304 8.00 3.39 27.70
CA GLU A 304 9.27 4.14 27.80
C GLU A 304 9.50 5.13 26.64
N TRP A 305 10.55 5.94 26.76
CA TRP A 305 11.03 6.82 25.68
C TRP A 305 11.97 6.06 24.76
N ILE A 306 11.72 6.16 23.45
CA ILE A 306 12.59 5.60 22.40
C ILE A 306 13.08 6.71 21.47
N VAL A 307 14.25 6.49 20.86
CA VAL A 307 14.79 7.33 19.78
C VAL A 307 14.49 6.69 18.44
N LEU A 308 13.99 7.49 17.50
CA LEU A 308 13.57 7.11 16.17
C LEU A 308 14.57 7.63 15.13
N TYR A 309 15.08 6.70 14.32
CA TYR A 309 16.05 6.92 13.26
C TYR A 309 15.44 6.66 11.88
N ASP A 310 16.31 6.51 10.88
CA ASP A 310 16.00 6.39 9.47
C ASP A 310 14.98 5.28 9.16
N ASN A 311 14.20 5.54 8.13
CA ASN A 311 13.03 4.76 7.76
C ASN A 311 13.37 3.75 6.68
N LEU A 312 13.07 2.47 6.91
CA LEU A 312 13.42 1.42 5.96
C LEU A 312 12.22 0.76 5.30
N TYR A 313 10.98 0.99 5.77
CA TYR A 313 9.82 0.26 5.26
C TYR A 313 8.49 1.01 5.23
N LEU A 314 7.69 0.65 4.23
CA LEU A 314 6.25 0.93 4.12
C LEU A 314 5.49 -0.40 4.23
N CYS A 315 4.54 -0.48 5.16
CA CYS A 315 3.69 -1.65 5.40
C CYS A 315 2.31 -1.41 4.80
N LEU A 316 1.85 -2.38 4.01
CA LEU A 316 0.63 -2.29 3.24
C LEU A 316 -0.37 -3.38 3.65
N PRO A 317 -1.61 -3.02 3.97
CA PRO A 317 -2.69 -3.97 4.11
C PRO A 317 -2.83 -4.82 2.84
N THR A 318 -2.86 -6.13 3.03
CA THR A 318 -2.71 -7.13 1.98
C THR A 318 -3.72 -8.25 2.20
N LEU A 319 -4.33 -8.73 1.11
CA LEU A 319 -5.06 -9.99 1.09
C LEU A 319 -4.12 -11.12 0.68
N LYS A 320 -4.23 -12.26 1.36
CA LYS A 320 -3.56 -13.48 0.95
C LYS A 320 -4.52 -14.35 0.16
N ASN A 321 -4.12 -14.72 -1.06
CA ASN A 321 -4.88 -15.67 -1.87
C ASN A 321 -4.43 -17.10 -1.55
N GLU A 322 -5.36 -18.06 -1.63
CA GLU A 322 -5.03 -19.47 -1.38
C GLU A 322 -3.96 -19.97 -2.38
N VAL A 323 -3.01 -20.76 -1.87
CA VAL A 323 -1.95 -21.37 -2.68
C VAL A 323 -2.58 -22.43 -3.59
N ILE A 324 -2.62 -22.19 -4.90
CA ILE A 324 -2.88 -23.25 -5.87
C ILE A 324 -1.60 -24.10 -5.98
N GLY A 325 -1.46 -25.13 -5.11
CA GLY A 325 -0.48 -26.21 -5.32
C GLY A 325 0.47 -26.59 -4.18
N GLY A 326 0.01 -26.69 -2.92
CA GLY A 326 0.72 -27.43 -1.85
C GLY A 326 0.26 -28.90 -1.78
N PRO A 327 1.10 -29.86 -1.30
CA PRO A 327 1.01 -31.29 -1.61
C PRO A 327 -0.12 -32.09 -0.90
N ASP A 328 -1.16 -31.43 -0.41
CA ASP A 328 -2.33 -32.11 0.19
C ASP A 328 -3.54 -32.14 -0.76
N GLN A 329 -3.30 -32.58 -2.01
CA GLN A 329 -4.29 -33.24 -2.88
C GLN A 329 -3.78 -34.62 -3.29
#